data_AF-X1VS18-F1
#
_entry.id   AF-X1VS18-F1
#
_cell.length_a   1.000
_cell.length_b   1.000
_cell.length_c   1.000
_cell.angle_alpha   90.00
_cell.angle_beta   90.00
_cell.angle_gamma   90.00
#
_symmetry.space_group_name_H-M   'P 1'
#
loop_
_entity.id
_entity.type
_entity.pdbx_description
1 polymer ?
#
loop_
_entity_poly.entity_id
_entity_poly.type
_entity_poly.pdbx_seq_one_letter_code
_entity_poly.pdbx_strand_id
1 'polypeptide(L)' 'MAYRYGDRKQRTLFPQSIDEYIPQDAPVRAYDVFVDSLNLAELGIEIEPHKVGCPQYDPKIMLKLLLYGYSYGVRSSR' A
#
# COMPACT_ATOMS: atom_id res chain seq x y z
N MET A 1 13.55 -11.92 -1.96
CA MET A 1 12.32 -11.53 -1.25
C MET A 1 11.16 -11.71 -2.21
N ALA A 2 10.09 -12.40 -1.80
CA ALA A 2 8.93 -12.63 -2.67
C ALA A 2 8.11 -11.36 -2.96
N TYR A 3 8.26 -10.32 -2.15
CA TYR A 3 7.49 -9.07 -2.24
C TYR A 3 8.38 -7.83 -2.37
N ARG A 4 7.88 -6.85 -3.12
CA ARG A 4 8.39 -5.49 -3.23
C ARG A 4 7.67 -4.62 -2.20
N TYR A 5 8.44 -4.08 -1.27
CA TYR A 5 7.97 -3.14 -0.26
C TYR A 5 8.45 -1.73 -0.62
N GLY A 6 7.68 -0.73 -0.18
CA GLY A 6 8.08 0.67 -0.21
C GLY A 6 7.98 1.25 1.19
N ASP A 7 8.95 2.09 1.57
CA ASP A 7 8.90 2.84 2.82
C ASP A 7 8.62 4.32 2.52
N ARG A 8 7.41 4.77 2.86
CA ARG A 8 6.98 6.17 2.67
C ARG A 8 7.69 7.16 3.58
N LYS A 9 8.27 6.68 4.69
CA LYS A 9 9.04 7.46 5.65
C LYS A 9 10.53 7.49 5.30
N GLN A 10 10.94 6.74 4.27
CA GLN A 10 12.31 6.75 3.80
C GLN A 10 12.70 8.17 3.39
N ARG A 11 13.71 8.71 4.07
CA ARG A 11 14.30 10.01 3.77
C ARG A 11 15.45 9.84 2.80
N THR A 12 15.49 10.64 1.74
CA THR A 12 16.64 10.76 0.84
C THR A 12 17.42 12.04 1.16
N LEU A 13 18.60 12.23 0.56
CA LEU A 13 19.43 13.41 0.78
C LEU A 13 18.64 14.70 0.53
N PHE A 14 17.81 14.67 -0.52
CA PHE A 14 16.74 15.59 -0.89
C PHE A 14 15.76 14.76 -1.76
N PRO A 15 14.43 14.97 -1.80
CA PRO A 15 13.54 15.78 -0.96
C PRO A 15 13.14 15.16 0.40
N GLN A 16 12.20 15.80 1.13
CA GLN A 16 11.52 15.23 2.30
C GLN A 16 10.80 13.90 1.96
N SER A 17 10.47 13.11 2.98
CA SER A 17 9.80 11.82 2.78
C SER A 17 8.44 12.00 2.10
N ILE A 18 7.96 10.98 1.37
CA ILE A 18 6.65 11.05 0.69
C ILE A 18 5.52 11.31 1.70
N ASP A 19 5.63 10.76 2.91
CA ASP A 19 4.63 10.96 3.96
C ASP A 19 4.54 12.42 4.44
N GLU A 20 5.65 13.17 4.40
CA GLU A 20 5.69 14.59 4.78
C GLU A 20 4.99 15.49 3.73
N TYR A 21 4.85 15.02 2.48
CA TYR A 21 4.10 15.75 1.44
C TYR A 21 2.58 15.59 1.55
N ILE A 22 2.10 14.66 2.36
CA ILE A 22 0.68 14.37 2.49
C ILE A 22 0.11 15.20 3.64
N PRO A 23 -0.91 16.05 3.41
CA PRO A 23 -1.59 16.79 4.48
C PRO A 23 -2.11 15.87 5.60
N GLN A 24 -2.17 16.37 6.83
CA GLN A 24 -2.62 15.57 7.98
C GLN A 24 -4.12 15.21 7.91
N ASP A 25 -4.91 16.05 7.25
CA ASP A 25 -6.34 15.88 7.01
C ASP A 25 -6.65 15.14 5.71
N ALA A 26 -5.63 14.71 4.96
CA ALA A 26 -5.82 14.02 3.70
C ALA A 26 -6.55 12.67 3.88
N PRO A 27 -7.63 12.39 3.13
CA PRO A 27 -8.41 11.16 3.27
C PRO A 27 -7.60 9.88 3.08
N VAL A 28 -6.51 9.92 2.32
CA VAL A 28 -5.54 8.80 2.14
C VAL A 28 -5.09 8.21 3.48
N ARG A 29 -4.97 9.03 4.53
CA ARG A 29 -4.59 8.58 5.88
C ARG A 29 -5.67 7.71 6.54
N ALA A 30 -6.95 7.98 6.28
CA ALA A 30 -8.05 7.16 6.77
C ALA A 30 -8.07 5.79 6.08
N TYR A 31 -7.87 5.75 4.75
CA TYR A 31 -7.76 4.50 4.00
C TYR A 31 -6.56 3.67 4.46
N ASP A 32 -5.43 4.31 4.74
CA ASP A 32 -4.22 3.66 5.24
C ASP A 32 -4.46 2.94 6.57
N VAL A 33 -5.04 3.63 7.56
CA VAL A 33 -5.39 3.05 8.87
C VAL A 33 -6.44 1.96 8.74
N PHE A 34 -7.46 2.17 7.89
CA PHE A 34 -8.50 1.18 7.64
C PHE A 34 -7.94 -0.12 7.07
N VAL A 35 -7.13 -0.05 6.00
CA VAL A 35 -6.51 -1.25 5.43
C VAL A 35 -5.50 -1.85 6.41
N ASP A 36 -4.85 -1.03 7.24
CA ASP A 36 -3.92 -1.54 8.24
C ASP A 36 -4.55 -2.38 9.33
N SER A 37 -5.82 -2.15 9.66
CA SER A 37 -6.57 -2.92 10.66
C SER A 37 -7.22 -4.19 10.11
N LEU A 38 -7.20 -4.42 8.79
CA LEU A 38 -7.79 -5.62 8.19
C LEU A 38 -6.93 -6.86 8.40
N ASN A 39 -7.58 -7.98 8.73
CA ASN A 39 -6.95 -9.29 8.69
C ASN A 39 -7.00 -9.86 7.27
N LEU A 40 -5.86 -9.82 6.56
CA LEU A 40 -5.77 -10.30 5.18
C LEU A 40 -6.04 -11.81 5.04
N ALA A 41 -5.71 -12.61 6.06
CA ALA A 41 -5.97 -14.05 6.04
C ALA A 41 -7.47 -14.36 6.10
N GLU A 42 -8.23 -13.63 6.93
CA GLU A 42 -9.70 -13.75 6.98
C GLU A 42 -10.37 -13.33 5.66
N LEU A 43 -9.73 -12.44 4.91
CA LEU A 43 -10.17 -12.04 3.57
C LEU A 43 -9.77 -13.04 2.47
N GLY A 44 -9.10 -14.14 2.82
CA GLY A 44 -8.60 -15.14 1.86
C GLY A 44 -7.39 -14.67 1.06
N ILE A 45 -6.68 -13.63 1.52
CA ILE A 45 -5.46 -13.12 0.90
C ILE A 45 -4.26 -13.76 1.60
N GLU A 46 -3.67 -14.75 0.94
CA GLU A 46 -2.47 -15.43 1.44
C GLU A 46 -1.19 -14.67 1.08
N ILE A 47 -0.30 -14.52 2.08
CA ILE A 47 1.02 -13.91 1.92
C ILE A 47 2.06 -14.99 2.15
N GLU A 48 2.87 -15.28 1.12
CA GLU A 48 3.97 -16.25 1.18
C GLU A 48 5.33 -15.56 0.95
N PRO A 49 6.02 -15.13 2.04
CA PRO A 49 7.26 -14.34 1.95
C PRO A 49 8.43 -15.06 1.27
N HIS A 50 8.37 -16.38 1.21
CA HIS A 50 9.43 -17.26 0.72
C HIS A 50 9.17 -17.81 -0.69
N LYS A 51 8.11 -17.35 -1.36
CA LYS A 51 7.82 -17.75 -2.74
C LYS A 51 9.00 -17.45 -3.65
N VAL A 52 9.41 -18.45 -4.42
CA VAL A 52 10.51 -18.36 -5.40
C VAL A 52 9.97 -17.78 -6.71
N GLY A 53 10.73 -16.87 -7.33
CA GLY A 53 10.39 -16.26 -8.62
C GLY A 53 10.48 -14.74 -8.59
N CYS A 54 9.82 -14.10 -9.56
CA CYS A 54 9.78 -12.65 -9.66
C CYS A 54 9.05 -12.04 -8.45
N PRO A 55 9.65 -11.05 -7.77
CA PRO A 55 9.02 -10.43 -6.61
C PRO A 55 7.73 -9.69 -7.02
N GLN A 56 6.63 -10.05 -6.38
CA GLN A 56 5.31 -9.43 -6.54
C GLN A 56 5.23 -8.14 -5.70
N TYR A 57 4.22 -7.29 -5.88
CA TYR A 57 3.99 -6.18 -4.95
C TYR A 57 3.33 -6.67 -3.67
N ASP A 58 3.57 -6.00 -2.54
CA ASP A 58 2.88 -6.27 -1.27
C ASP A 58 1.35 -6.17 -1.45
N PRO A 59 0.59 -7.25 -1.20
CA PRO A 59 -0.87 -7.27 -1.30
C PRO A 59 -1.55 -6.18 -0.47
N LYS A 60 -1.00 -5.84 0.70
CA LYS A 60 -1.56 -4.81 1.58
C LYS A 60 -1.49 -3.43 0.94
N ILE A 61 -0.35 -3.09 0.34
CA ILE A 61 -0.16 -1.83 -0.38
C ILE A 61 -1.02 -1.79 -1.65
N MET A 62 -1.13 -2.90 -2.37
CA MET A 62 -2.02 -3.00 -3.53
C MET A 62 -3.48 -2.74 -3.15
N LEU A 63 -3.95 -3.28 -2.01
CA LEU A 63 -5.30 -3.04 -1.51
C LEU A 63 -5.53 -1.56 -1.18
N LYS A 64 -4.56 -0.89 -0.54
CA LYS A 64 -4.62 0.57 -0.27
C LYS A 64 -4.79 1.37 -1.55
N LEU A 65 -4.01 1.06 -2.60
CA LEU A 65 -4.08 1.74 -3.89
C LEU A 65 -5.41 1.51 -4.61
N LEU A 66 -5.89 0.26 -4.63
CA LEU A 66 -7.18 -0.08 -5.22
C LEU A 66 -8.31 0.65 -4.51
N LEU A 67 -8.37 0.56 -3.18
CA LEU A 67 -9.41 1.23 -2.39
C LEU A 67 -9.41 2.74 -2.61
N TYR A 68 -8.23 3.36 -2.57
CA TYR A 68 -8.09 4.79 -2.85
C TYR A 68 -8.57 5.14 -4.26
N GLY A 69 -8.02 4.50 -5.30
CA GLY A 69 -8.39 4.79 -6.70
C GLY A 69 -9.90 4.63 -6.95
N TYR A 70 -10.49 3.54 -6.48
CA TYR A 70 -11.92 3.28 -6.63
C TYR A 70 -12.79 4.29 -5.87
N SER A 71 -12.37 4.73 -4.69
CA SER A 71 -13.12 5.73 -3.90
C SER A 71 -13.19 7.09 -4.60
N TYR A 72 -12.22 7.41 -5.45
CA TYR A 72 -12.20 8.62 -6.28
C TYR A 72 -12.71 8.40 -7.71
N GLY A 73 -13.29 7.22 -7.99
CA GLY A 73 -13.83 6.89 -9.32
C GLY A 73 -12.78 6.61 -10.39
N VAL A 74 -11.49 6.55 -10.02
CA VAL A 74 -10.40 6.15 -10.92
C VAL A 74 -10.39 4.63 -11.02
N ARG A 75 -11.05 4.12 -12.06
CA ARG A 75 -11.09 2.70 -12.35
C ARG A 75 -9.95 2.35 -13.31
N SER A 76 -8.96 1.62 -12.83
CA SER A 76 -8.00 0.95 -13.70
C SER A 76 -8.59 -0.40 -14.11
N SER A 77 -8.60 -0.69 -15.41
CA SER A 77 -9.02 -2.00 -15.96
C SER A 77 -7.88 -3.00 -16.10
N ARG A 78 -6.69 -2.68 -15.59
CA ARG A 78 -5.52 -3.56 -15.66
C ARG A 78 -5.54 -4.61 -14.56
#